data_AF-A0A3S5JJT8-F1
#
_entry.id   AF-A0A3S5JJT8-F1
#
_cell.length_a   1.000
_cell.length_b   1.000
_cell.length_c   1.000
_cell.angle_alpha   90.00
_cell.angle_beta   90.00
_cell.angle_gamma   90.00
#
_symmetry.space_group_name_H-M   'P 1'
#
loop_
_entity.id
_entity.type
_entity.pdbx_description
1 polymer ?
#
loop_
_entity_poly.entity_id
_entity_poly.type
_entity_poly.pdbx_seq_one_letter_code
_entity_poly.pdbx_strand_id
1 'polypeptide(L)'
;MSRLLKTALPFASTEVSPQLYNRLVRILELNVGSFDPDRTPHFTQTELNTLDFQEGDVIWNTTVGSLQAYLGNRFVQLTEPTIKSAGFELLGSVGTLKIDVKLSGGIKIEL
;
A
#
# COMPACT_ATOMS: atom_id res chain seq x y z
N MET A 1 -4.09 -4.73 -4.18
CA MET A 1 -4.93 -3.93 -5.11
C MET A 1 -6.01 -4.82 -5.71
N SER A 2 -7.09 -5.07 -4.97
CA SER A 2 -8.36 -5.54 -5.54
C SER A 2 -9.13 -4.31 -6.02
N ARG A 3 -8.62 -3.68 -7.07
CA ARG A 3 -9.40 -2.66 -7.78
C ARG A 3 -10.46 -3.45 -8.53
N LEU A 4 -11.74 -3.20 -8.27
CA LEU A 4 -12.81 -3.57 -9.20
C LEU A 4 -12.30 -3.17 -10.57
N LEU A 5 -12.05 -4.16 -11.45
CA LEU A 5 -11.64 -3.85 -12.81
C LEU A 5 -12.64 -2.79 -13.28
N LYS A 6 -12.17 -1.68 -13.88
CA LYS A 6 -13.05 -0.70 -14.56
C LYS A 6 -13.74 -1.43 -15.70
N THR A 7 -14.69 -2.27 -15.33
CA THR A 7 -15.52 -3.11 -16.15
C THR A 7 -16.82 -2.36 -16.14
N ALA A 8 -17.26 -1.99 -17.35
CA ALA A 8 -18.53 -1.33 -17.55
C ALA A 8 -19.60 -2.28 -17.02
N LEU A 9 -20.07 -2.03 -15.79
CA LEU A 9 -21.20 -2.76 -15.23
C LEU A 9 -22.33 -2.64 -16.26
N PRO A 10 -22.88 -3.77 -16.74
CA PRO A 10 -23.94 -3.72 -17.72
C PRO A 10 -25.11 -2.90 -17.18
N PHE A 11 -25.50 -1.87 -17.92
CA PHE A 11 -26.60 -0.99 -17.57
C PHE A 11 -27.86 -1.44 -18.31
N ALA A 12 -28.92 -1.77 -17.56
CA ALA A 12 -30.22 -2.07 -18.13
C ALA A 12 -31.01 -0.77 -18.30
N SER A 13 -31.33 -0.38 -19.54
CA SER A 13 -32.23 0.73 -19.84
C SER A 13 -33.68 0.29 -20.07
N THR A 14 -33.90 -1.02 -20.25
CA THR A 14 -35.21 -1.66 -20.49
C THR A 14 -35.26 -3.01 -19.76
N GLU A 15 -36.22 -3.88 -20.11
CA GLU A 15 -36.38 -5.21 -19.50
C GLU A 15 -35.09 -6.04 -19.53
N VAL A 16 -34.78 -6.68 -18.40
CA VAL A 16 -33.51 -7.40 -18.20
C VAL A 16 -33.56 -8.73 -18.94
N SER A 17 -32.75 -8.86 -20.00
CA SER A 17 -32.60 -10.15 -20.68
C SER A 17 -31.77 -11.13 -19.85
N PRO A 18 -32.00 -12.45 -19.98
CA PRO A 18 -31.17 -13.47 -19.32
C PRO A 18 -29.68 -13.32 -19.64
N GLN A 19 -29.35 -12.85 -20.86
CA GLN A 19 -27.98 -12.60 -21.29
C GLN A 19 -27.34 -11.44 -20.53
N LEU A 20 -28.10 -10.37 -20.24
CA LEU A 20 -27.62 -9.23 -19.47
C LEU A 20 -27.39 -9.61 -18.00
N TYR A 21 -28.33 -10.35 -17.42
CA TYR A 21 -28.22 -10.88 -16.06
C TYR A 21 -26.99 -11.78 -15.89
N ASN A 22 -26.81 -12.76 -16.78
CA ASN A 22 -25.67 -13.68 -16.70
C ASN A 22 -24.32 -12.96 -16.87
N ARG A 23 -24.26 -11.90 -17.69
CA ARG A 23 -23.06 -11.05 -17.80
C ARG A 23 -22.77 -10.29 -16.52
N LEU A 24 -23.80 -9.73 -15.87
CA LEU A 24 -23.63 -9.04 -14.58
C LEU A 24 -23.08 -10.01 -13.53
N VAL A 25 -23.72 -11.17 -13.37
CA VAL A 25 -23.29 -12.20 -12.41
C VAL A 25 -21.85 -12.61 -12.69
N ARG A 26 -21.48 -12.84 -13.95
CA ARG A 26 -20.10 -13.21 -14.31
C ARG A 26 -19.08 -12.13 -13.97
N ILE A 27 -19.41 -10.86 -14.21
CA ILE A 27 -18.51 -9.74 -13.85
C ILE A 27 -18.36 -9.67 -12.34
N LEU A 28 -19.43 -9.85 -11.57
CA LEU A 28 -19.36 -9.87 -10.11
C LEU A 28 -18.54 -11.07 -9.60
N GLU A 29 -18.75 -12.27 -10.13
CA GLU A 29 -17.95 -13.46 -9.80
C GLU A 29 -16.45 -13.25 -10.07
N LEU A 30 -16.09 -12.67 -11.22
CA LEU A 30 -14.69 -12.41 -11.57
C LEU A 30 -14.04 -11.39 -10.62
N ASN A 31 -14.78 -10.38 -10.21
CA ASN A 31 -14.27 -9.36 -9.30
C ASN A 31 -14.21 -9.85 -7.85
N VAL A 32 -15.20 -10.64 -7.40
CA VAL A 32 -15.26 -11.19 -6.04
C VAL A 32 -14.28 -12.35 -5.87
N GLY A 33 -14.11 -13.21 -6.88
CA GLY A 33 -13.12 -14.29 -6.83
C GLY A 33 -11.67 -13.82 -6.80
N SER A 34 -11.41 -12.55 -7.13
CA SER A 34 -10.09 -11.91 -6.98
C SER A 34 -9.91 -11.20 -5.63
N PHE A 35 -10.95 -11.13 -4.80
CA PHE A 35 -10.92 -10.50 -3.49
C PHE A 35 -10.65 -11.56 -2.42
N ASP A 36 -9.45 -11.51 -1.87
CA ASP A 36 -9.04 -12.36 -0.75
C ASP A 36 -9.06 -11.49 0.52
N PRO A 37 -10.10 -11.61 1.38
CA PRO A 37 -10.25 -10.81 2.58
C PRO A 37 -9.21 -11.14 3.66
N ASP A 38 -8.53 -12.29 3.55
CA ASP A 38 -7.49 -12.73 4.50
C ASP A 38 -6.11 -12.18 4.11
N ARG A 39 -5.98 -11.52 2.95
CA ARG A 39 -4.75 -10.84 2.58
C ARG A 39 -4.57 -9.56 3.36
N THR A 40 -3.30 -9.30 3.71
CA THR A 40 -2.87 -8.03 4.29
C THR A 40 -3.46 -6.87 3.49
N PRO A 41 -4.24 -5.98 4.12
CA PRO A 41 -4.81 -4.80 3.46
C PRO A 41 -3.70 -3.86 2.95
N HIS A 42 -3.90 -3.27 1.78
CA HIS A 42 -2.93 -2.35 1.16
C HIS A 42 -3.44 -0.91 1.26
N PHE A 43 -2.64 0.00 1.80
CA PHE A 43 -2.99 1.42 1.94
C PHE A 43 -1.87 2.33 1.43
N THR A 44 -2.23 3.53 1.00
CA THR A 44 -1.29 4.63 0.74
C THR A 44 -1.05 5.43 2.02
N GLN A 45 0.03 6.21 2.07
CA GLN A 45 0.35 7.03 3.25
C GLN A 45 -0.76 8.03 3.62
N THR A 46 -1.47 8.58 2.63
CA THR A 46 -2.60 9.51 2.85
C THR A 46 -3.79 8.81 3.50
N GLU A 47 -4.05 7.57 3.12
CA GLU A 47 -5.13 6.74 3.69
C GLU A 47 -4.78 6.29 5.12
N LEU A 48 -3.51 5.94 5.39
CA LEU A 48 -3.04 5.60 6.73
C LEU A 48 -3.23 6.72 7.75
N ASN A 49 -3.20 7.98 7.31
CA ASN A 49 -3.38 9.14 8.18
C ASN A 49 -4.87 9.49 8.41
N THR A 50 -5.78 8.90 7.65
CA THR A 50 -7.22 9.22 7.68
C THR A 50 -8.05 8.11 8.30
N LEU A 51 -7.61 6.86 8.17
CA LEU A 51 -8.32 5.69 8.67
C LEU A 51 -7.95 5.39 10.12
N ASP A 52 -8.93 4.93 10.90
CA ASP A 52 -8.72 4.45 12.26
C ASP A 52 -8.25 2.99 12.23
N PHE A 53 -7.11 2.71 12.85
CA PHE A 53 -6.54 1.37 12.99
C PHE A 53 -6.54 0.94 14.45
N GLN A 54 -6.66 -0.36 14.68
CA GLN A 54 -6.53 -0.95 16.01
C GLN A 54 -5.09 -1.40 16.26
N GLU A 55 -4.65 -1.35 17.51
CA GLU A 55 -3.34 -1.86 17.89
C GLU A 55 -3.22 -3.35 17.50
N GLY A 56 -2.15 -3.69 16.79
CA GLY A 56 -1.92 -5.02 16.24
C GLY A 56 -2.27 -5.19 14.77
N ASP A 57 -2.93 -4.20 14.14
CA ASP A 57 -3.25 -4.26 12.72
C ASP A 57 -1.98 -4.29 11.86
N VAL A 58 -1.93 -5.25 10.93
CA VAL A 58 -0.83 -5.40 9.98
C VAL A 58 -1.31 -5.01 8.59
N ILE A 59 -0.60 -4.06 7.98
CA ILE A 59 -0.94 -3.46 6.70
C ILE A 59 0.25 -3.45 5.75
N TRP A 60 -0.02 -3.36 4.46
CA TRP A 60 0.98 -3.09 3.43
C TRP A 60 0.91 -1.63 3.02
N ASN A 61 1.96 -0.87 3.33
CA ASN A 61 2.08 0.52 2.89
C ASN A 61 2.61 0.55 1.45
N THR A 62 1.75 0.92 0.51
CA THR A 62 2.07 1.01 -0.92
C THR A 62 2.93 2.21 -1.29
N THR A 63 3.00 3.24 -0.45
CA THR A 63 3.88 4.41 -0.65
C THR A 63 5.34 4.07 -0.33
N VAL A 64 5.55 3.28 0.72
CA VAL A 64 6.89 2.82 1.15
C VAL A 64 7.25 1.46 0.53
N GLY A 65 6.24 0.69 0.09
CA GLY A 65 6.43 -0.68 -0.39
C GLY A 65 6.90 -1.61 0.73
N SER A 66 6.28 -1.53 1.90
CA SER A 66 6.68 -2.30 3.09
C SER A 66 5.48 -2.73 3.92
N LEU A 67 5.62 -3.87 4.59
CA LEU A 67 4.71 -4.32 5.63
C LEU A 67 4.92 -3.50 6.90
N GLN A 68 3.84 -2.99 7.48
CA GLN A 68 3.87 -2.21 8.71
C GLN A 68 2.81 -2.73 9.70
N ALA A 69 3.11 -2.66 10.98
CA ALA A 69 2.16 -2.95 12.06
C ALA A 69 1.83 -1.67 12.84
N TYR A 70 0.57 -1.49 13.21
CA TYR A 70 0.13 -0.38 14.04
C TYR A 70 0.28 -0.72 15.54
N LEU A 71 1.03 0.10 16.28
CA LEU A 71 1.24 -0.06 17.73
C LEU A 71 0.36 0.88 18.56
N GLY A 72 -0.80 1.30 18.05
CA GLY A 72 -1.74 2.19 18.76
C GLY A 72 -1.42 3.68 18.68
N ASN A 73 -0.18 4.08 18.37
CA ASN A 73 0.18 5.49 18.15
C ASN A 73 1.00 5.75 16.88
N ARG A 74 1.56 4.70 16.28
CA ARG A 74 2.42 4.79 15.10
C ARG A 74 2.48 3.46 14.37
N PHE A 75 2.85 3.53 13.09
CA PHE A 75 3.22 2.38 12.30
C PHE A 75 4.71 2.05 12.49
N VAL A 76 4.99 0.78 12.77
CA VAL A 76 6.36 0.23 12.79
C VAL A 76 6.55 -0.65 11.57
N GLN A 77 7.70 -0.49 10.94
CA GLN A 77 8.06 -1.23 9.75
C GLN A 77 8.55 -2.64 10.08
N LEU A 78 7.97 -3.65 9.44
CA LEU A 78 8.28 -5.07 9.66
C LEU A 78 9.19 -5.66 8.56
N THR A 79 9.11 -5.13 7.33
CA THR A 79 9.93 -5.60 6.20
C THR A 79 10.78 -4.48 5.62
N GLU A 80 11.90 -4.82 4.98
CA GLU A 80 12.68 -3.81 4.24
C GLU A 80 11.80 -3.12 3.17
N PRO A 81 11.94 -1.80 3.00
CA PRO A 81 11.10 -1.07 2.07
C PRO A 81 11.55 -1.33 0.63
N THR A 82 10.61 -1.78 -0.20
CA THR A 82 10.85 -2.07 -1.61
C THR A 82 10.98 -0.78 -2.43
N ILE A 83 10.33 0.29 -1.98
CA ILE A 83 10.46 1.62 -2.57
C ILE A 83 11.43 2.40 -1.69
N LYS A 84 12.65 2.61 -2.21
CA LYS A 84 13.64 3.46 -1.53
C LYS A 84 13.06 4.87 -1.47
N SER A 85 12.64 5.31 -0.28
CA SER A 85 12.47 6.74 -0.04
C SER A 85 13.78 7.43 -0.39
N ALA A 86 13.67 8.56 -1.08
CA ALA A 86 14.79 9.38 -1.50
C ALA A 86 15.80 9.56 -0.35
N GLY A 87 17.08 9.59 -0.71
CA GLY A 87 18.21 9.57 0.24
C GLY A 87 18.03 10.52 1.42
N PHE A 88 18.55 10.10 2.58
CA PHE A 88 18.60 10.95 3.75
C PHE A 88 19.53 12.15 3.48
N GLU A 89 18.98 13.35 3.37
CA GLU A 89 19.76 14.59 3.33
C GLU A 89 19.85 15.18 4.75
N LEU A 90 21.08 15.39 5.22
CA LEU A 90 21.38 15.96 6.54
C LEU A 90 22.22 17.22 6.34
N LEU A 91 21.65 18.39 6.65
CA LEU A 91 22.38 19.66 6.70
C LEU A 91 22.99 19.81 8.12
N GLY A 92 24.29 19.53 8.25
CA GLY A 92 25.03 19.68 9.51
C GLY A 92 26.04 20.83 9.45
N SER A 93 25.97 21.77 10.40
CA SER A 93 26.97 22.81 10.64
C SER A 93 27.96 22.38 11.74
N VAL A 94 29.16 22.96 11.69
CA VAL A 94 30.43 22.53 12.30
C VAL A 94 30.33 22.09 13.77
N GLY A 95 30.62 20.80 13.99
CA GLY A 95 30.86 20.16 15.28
C GLY A 95 31.15 18.67 15.09
N THR A 96 32.03 18.07 15.90
CA THR A 96 32.44 16.66 15.76
C THR A 96 31.30 15.72 16.15
N LEU A 97 30.41 15.42 15.21
CA LEU A 97 29.34 14.44 15.39
C LEU A 97 29.85 13.07 14.91
N LYS A 98 29.91 12.07 15.80
CA LYS A 98 30.10 10.68 15.39
C LYS A 98 28.77 10.16 14.87
N ILE A 99 28.75 9.74 13.61
CA ILE A 99 27.57 9.16 12.97
C ILE A 99 27.91 7.71 12.60
N ASP A 100 27.20 6.76 13.20
CA ASP A 100 27.24 5.35 12.79
C ASP A 100 26.21 5.13 11.68
N VAL A 101 26.67 5.14 10.43
CA VAL A 101 25.83 4.83 9.26
C VAL A 101 26.07 3.38 8.84
N LYS A 102 25.05 2.53 8.94
CA LYS A 102 25.04 1.20 8.31
C LYS A 102 24.42 1.31 6.92
N LEU A 103 25.24 1.17 5.88
CA LEU A 103 24.79 1.14 4.48
C LEU A 103 25.12 -0.22 3.87
N SER A 104 24.18 -0.80 3.13
CA SER A 104 24.38 -2.06 2.38
C SER A 104 25.06 -1.84 1.02
N GLY A 105 25.77 -0.72 0.82
CA GLY A 105 26.38 -0.32 -0.45
C GLY A 105 27.56 0.64 -0.27
N GLY A 106 28.34 0.83 -1.34
CA GLY A 106 29.55 1.67 -1.32
C GLY A 106 29.25 3.16 -1.14
N ILE A 107 30.13 3.84 -0.40
CA ILE A 107 30.06 5.29 -0.17
C ILE A 107 30.78 5.99 -1.33
N LYS A 108 30.10 6.91 -2.02
CA LYS A 108 30.73 7.87 -2.92
C LYS A 108 30.64 9.25 -2.27
N ILE A 109 31.80 9.86 -2.04
CA ILE A 109 31.91 11.25 -1.59
C ILE A 109 32.44 12.03 -2.79
N GLU A 110 31.61 12.92 -3.33
CA GLU A 110 32.04 13.89 -4.33
C GLU A 110 32.30 15.21 -3.60
N LEU A 111 33.55 15.69 -3.70
CA LEU A 111 34.04 16.94 -3.11
C LEU A 111 33.84 18.10 -4.08
#